data_AF-Q20XZ9-F1
#
_entry.id   AF-Q20XZ9-F1
#
_cell.length_a   1.000
_cell.length_b   1.000
_cell.length_c   1.000
_cell.angle_alpha   90.00
_cell.angle_beta   90.00
_cell.angle_gamma   90.00
#
_symmetry.space_group_name_H-M   'P 1'
#
loop_
_entity.id
_entity.type
_entity.pdbx_description
1 polymer ?
#
loop_
_entity_poly.entity_id
_entity_poly.type
_entity_poly.pdbx_seq_one_letter_code
_entity_poly.pdbx_strand_id
1 'polypeptide(L)'
;MTEATFADIKARFGAGQVIPYLGPGVLALAGEACAVPDSPLALVGKLTAKIKVPHKVRNNVTGAAQYIENFKHRSTLTKAMIEAFRSDMQPTALHRFLAAQPKLPLWVNAWYDDLAMKALAGRADWGMAQGVSQTEHFGRWVHYFRADGALVPEDTPSIVAEPAEMPLFAPAPAEAAAWSTLLYQPLGSVAPAANFLVSDSDFVEVLTEIDIQTPLPEPVQKIRSGRNFLFLGCRFAEQLDRLFARQIMKRSSDRHWAVLPDPLTKNEAKFLEEQNITRIDLPLSEFCAALAQPQPEPATA
;
A
#
# COMPACT_ATOMS: atom_id res chain seq x y z
N MET A 1 -0.08 -22.34 -12.43
CA MET A 1 -1.24 -21.47 -12.72
C MET A 1 -1.93 -21.99 -13.97
N THR A 2 -3.26 -22.11 -14.00
CA THR A 2 -3.96 -22.49 -15.24
C THR A 2 -4.07 -21.28 -16.16
N GLU A 3 -4.04 -21.51 -17.47
CA GLU A 3 -4.24 -20.46 -18.48
C GLU A 3 -5.58 -19.74 -18.29
N ALA A 4 -6.63 -20.49 -17.92
CA ALA A 4 -7.95 -19.95 -17.61
C ALA A 4 -7.94 -18.95 -16.44
N THR A 5 -7.22 -19.25 -15.34
CA THR A 5 -7.11 -18.33 -14.19
C THR A 5 -6.42 -17.04 -14.59
N PHE A 6 -5.36 -17.12 -15.40
CA PHE A 6 -4.64 -15.94 -15.85
C PHE A 6 -5.50 -15.07 -16.78
N ALA A 7 -6.20 -15.68 -17.73
CA ALA A 7 -7.12 -14.98 -18.62
C ALA A 7 -8.24 -14.27 -17.84
N ASP A 8 -8.79 -14.91 -16.79
CA ASP A 8 -9.78 -14.32 -15.89
C ASP A 8 -9.22 -13.10 -15.13
N ILE A 9 -8.01 -13.21 -14.56
CA ILE A 9 -7.34 -12.07 -13.90
C ILE A 9 -7.18 -10.92 -14.89
N LYS A 10 -6.65 -11.17 -16.08
CA LYS A 10 -6.36 -10.14 -17.08
C LYS A 10 -7.64 -9.45 -17.57
N ALA A 11 -8.70 -10.21 -17.84
CA ALA A 11 -10.00 -9.67 -18.25
C ALA A 11 -10.62 -8.79 -17.16
N ARG A 12 -10.65 -9.27 -15.90
CA ARG A 12 -11.18 -8.51 -14.76
C ARG A 12 -10.36 -7.27 -14.45
N PHE A 13 -9.04 -7.37 -14.59
CA PHE A 13 -8.13 -6.24 -14.40
C PHE A 13 -8.38 -5.16 -15.45
N GLY A 14 -8.48 -5.53 -16.73
CA GLY A 14 -8.85 -4.60 -17.81
C GLY A 14 -10.25 -3.98 -17.65
N ALA A 15 -11.17 -4.68 -16.96
CA ALA A 15 -12.50 -4.18 -16.62
C ALA A 15 -12.53 -3.27 -15.37
N GLY A 16 -11.41 -3.06 -14.67
CA GLY A 16 -11.36 -2.28 -13.43
C GLY A 16 -11.97 -2.98 -12.21
N GLN A 17 -12.05 -4.32 -12.27
CA GLN A 17 -12.60 -5.18 -11.21
C GLN A 17 -11.52 -5.80 -10.30
N VAL A 18 -10.25 -5.50 -10.56
CA VAL A 18 -9.10 -5.95 -9.79
C VAL A 18 -8.32 -4.73 -9.30
N ILE A 19 -8.05 -4.70 -7.99
CA ILE A 19 -7.26 -3.66 -7.33
C ILE A 19 -5.83 -4.20 -7.15
N PRO A 20 -4.81 -3.59 -7.77
CA PRO A 20 -3.43 -3.92 -7.48
C PRO A 20 -3.08 -3.48 -6.06
N TYR A 21 -2.54 -4.42 -5.29
CA TYR A 21 -1.95 -4.18 -3.97
C TYR A 21 -0.47 -4.53 -4.05
N LEU A 22 0.39 -3.51 -3.95
CA LEU A 22 1.84 -3.67 -4.06
C LEU A 22 2.46 -3.65 -2.67
N GLY A 23 3.24 -4.69 -2.38
CA GLY A 23 4.15 -4.74 -1.24
C GLY A 23 5.60 -4.43 -1.66
N PRO A 24 6.52 -4.34 -0.69
CA PRO A 24 7.91 -3.96 -0.92
C PRO A 24 8.64 -4.77 -1.99
N GLY A 25 8.30 -6.06 -2.13
CA GLY A 25 8.98 -6.97 -3.07
C GLY A 25 8.82 -6.59 -4.55
N VAL A 26 7.90 -5.69 -4.92
CA VAL A 26 7.80 -5.20 -6.30
C VAL A 26 9.02 -4.38 -6.72
N LEU A 27 9.76 -3.82 -5.76
CA LEU A 27 10.95 -3.03 -6.02
C LEU A 27 12.11 -3.89 -6.56
N ALA A 28 12.11 -5.19 -6.28
CA ALA A 28 13.05 -6.14 -6.87
C ALA A 28 12.95 -6.21 -8.41
N LEU A 29 11.81 -5.81 -9.01
CA LEU A 29 11.65 -5.70 -10.46
C LEU A 29 12.56 -4.64 -11.10
N ALA A 30 13.14 -3.74 -10.31
CA ALA A 30 14.15 -2.80 -10.80
C ALA A 30 15.55 -3.41 -10.96
N GLY A 31 15.78 -4.62 -10.42
CA GLY A 31 17.09 -5.27 -10.44
C GLY A 31 18.17 -4.38 -9.80
N GLU A 32 19.31 -4.26 -10.46
CA GLU A 32 20.45 -3.44 -10.01
C GLU A 32 20.13 -1.94 -9.90
N ALA A 33 19.05 -1.46 -10.52
CA ALA A 33 18.61 -0.07 -10.42
C ALA A 33 17.80 0.22 -9.14
N CYS A 34 17.54 -0.78 -8.30
CA CYS A 34 16.85 -0.58 -7.03
C CYS A 34 17.72 0.19 -6.04
N ALA A 35 17.36 1.45 -5.76
CA ALA A 35 18.12 2.34 -4.86
C ALA A 35 17.46 2.54 -3.48
N VAL A 36 16.23 2.05 -3.30
CA VAL A 36 15.45 2.16 -2.07
C VAL A 36 15.28 0.80 -1.40
N PRO A 37 15.00 0.72 -0.08
CA PRO A 37 14.73 -0.55 0.58
C PRO A 37 13.57 -1.30 -0.07
N ASP A 38 13.78 -2.55 -0.44
CA ASP A 38 12.82 -3.45 -1.08
C ASP A 38 12.21 -4.48 -0.12
N SER A 39 12.49 -4.33 1.17
CA SER A 39 12.04 -5.23 2.24
C SER A 39 12.15 -4.57 3.62
N PRO A 40 11.40 -5.05 4.62
CA PRO A 40 11.59 -4.64 6.02
C PRO A 40 13.02 -4.85 6.53
N LEU A 41 13.67 -5.94 6.10
CA LEU A 41 15.05 -6.25 6.48
C LEU A 41 16.05 -5.24 5.88
N ALA A 42 15.89 -4.87 4.61
CA ALA A 42 16.70 -3.83 4.00
C ALA A 42 16.50 -2.46 4.69
N LEU A 43 15.25 -2.14 5.04
CA LEU A 43 14.91 -0.88 5.70
C LEU A 43 15.53 -0.79 7.10
N VAL A 44 15.35 -1.81 7.94
CA VAL A 44 15.97 -1.82 9.29
C VAL A 44 17.50 -1.79 9.21
N GLY A 45 18.10 -2.44 8.21
CA GLY A 45 19.53 -2.33 7.92
C GLY A 45 19.96 -0.88 7.68
N LYS A 46 19.22 -0.13 6.86
CA LYS A 46 19.51 1.31 6.62
C LYS A 46 19.33 2.14 7.90
N LEU A 47 18.24 1.95 8.65
CA LEU A 47 17.95 2.74 9.86
C LEU A 47 19.02 2.53 10.95
N THR A 48 19.49 1.29 11.10
CA THR A 48 20.43 0.91 12.16
C THR A 48 21.90 1.08 11.78
N ALA A 49 22.21 1.36 10.51
CA ALA A 49 23.58 1.62 10.05
C ALA A 49 24.21 2.84 10.74
N LYS A 50 23.41 3.88 11.01
CA LYS A 50 23.87 5.12 11.66
C LYS A 50 23.45 5.24 13.12
N ILE A 51 22.43 4.49 13.53
CA ILE A 51 21.86 4.57 14.88
C ILE A 51 21.99 3.20 15.54
N LYS A 52 22.83 3.13 16.59
CA LYS A 52 22.96 1.90 17.37
C LYS A 52 21.65 1.59 18.09
N VAL A 53 21.11 0.41 17.83
CA VAL A 53 19.94 -0.14 18.50
C VAL A 53 20.29 -1.44 19.24
N PRO A 54 19.48 -1.86 20.24
CA PRO A 54 19.69 -3.13 20.92
C PRO A 54 19.64 -4.33 19.95
N HIS A 55 20.41 -5.37 20.25
CA HIS A 55 20.48 -6.58 19.43
C HIS A 55 19.11 -7.20 19.12
N LYS A 56 18.17 -7.13 20.06
CA LYS A 56 16.83 -7.73 19.92
C LYS A 56 15.98 -7.07 18.82
N VAL A 57 16.23 -5.80 18.49
CA VAL A 57 15.42 -5.05 17.51
C VAL A 57 16.18 -4.77 16.20
N ARG A 58 17.44 -5.19 16.08
CA ARG A 58 18.29 -4.88 14.91
C ARG A 58 17.77 -5.44 13.57
N ASN A 59 16.91 -6.45 13.62
CA ASN A 59 16.29 -7.09 12.46
C ASN A 59 14.75 -6.89 12.44
N ASN A 60 14.22 -6.04 13.32
CA ASN A 60 12.80 -5.72 13.38
C ASN A 60 12.61 -4.22 13.11
N VAL A 61 12.00 -3.89 11.98
CA VAL A 61 11.83 -2.50 11.54
C VAL A 61 11.02 -1.68 12.55
N THR A 62 9.93 -2.22 13.09
CA THR A 62 9.02 -1.46 13.96
C THR A 62 9.62 -1.25 15.34
N GLY A 63 10.27 -2.28 15.88
CA GLY A 63 11.01 -2.17 17.14
C GLY A 63 12.23 -1.25 17.04
N ALA A 64 12.96 -1.27 15.92
CA ALA A 64 14.07 -0.34 15.70
C ALA A 64 13.57 1.10 15.56
N ALA A 65 12.49 1.32 14.81
CA ALA A 65 11.84 2.63 14.68
C ALA A 65 11.36 3.14 16.04
N GLN A 66 10.69 2.31 16.84
CA GLN A 66 10.27 2.65 18.20
C GLN A 66 11.45 3.06 19.09
N TYR A 67 12.57 2.32 19.00
CA TYR A 67 13.78 2.67 19.75
C TYR A 67 14.34 4.02 19.32
N ILE A 68 14.44 4.28 18.01
CA ILE A 68 14.91 5.57 17.49
C ILE A 68 13.99 6.69 17.96
N GLU A 69 12.68 6.50 17.88
CA GLU A 69 11.68 7.49 18.32
C GLU A 69 11.82 7.83 19.81
N ASN A 70 11.91 6.81 20.68
CA ASN A 70 12.00 6.99 22.13
C ASN A 70 13.31 7.66 22.57
N PHE A 71 14.44 7.34 21.92
CA PHE A 71 15.77 7.76 22.38
C PHE A 71 16.40 8.89 21.55
N LYS A 72 15.87 9.17 20.35
CA LYS A 72 16.37 10.20 19.41
C LYS A 72 15.28 11.13 18.88
N HIS A 73 14.04 10.99 19.34
CA HIS A 73 12.85 11.71 18.88
C HIS A 73 12.34 11.28 17.50
N ARG A 74 11.02 11.44 17.29
CA ARG A 74 10.30 11.21 16.04
C ARG A 74 10.95 11.90 14.84
N SER A 75 11.37 13.15 15.00
CA SER A 75 12.00 13.92 13.91
C SER A 75 13.30 13.30 13.39
N THR A 76 14.04 12.55 14.22
CA THR A 76 15.23 11.81 13.77
C THR A 76 14.83 10.58 12.95
N LEU A 77 13.79 9.86 13.38
CA LEU A 77 13.23 8.73 12.63
C LEU A 77 12.72 9.19 11.26
N THR A 78 11.93 10.26 11.20
CA THR A 78 11.42 10.84 9.94
C THR A 78 12.56 11.21 8.99
N LYS A 79 13.64 11.84 9.49
CA LYS A 79 14.84 12.15 8.68
C LYS A 79 15.53 10.89 8.14
N ALA A 80 15.64 9.85 8.97
CA ALA A 80 16.24 8.58 8.56
C ALA A 80 15.38 7.86 7.51
N MET A 81 14.06 7.91 7.63
CA MET A 81 13.12 7.39 6.63
C MET A 81 13.21 8.16 5.31
N ILE A 82 13.23 9.49 5.35
CA ILE A 82 13.45 10.33 4.17
C ILE A 82 14.77 9.97 3.50
N GLU A 83 15.86 9.81 4.26
CA GLU A 83 17.15 9.42 3.70
C GLU A 83 17.10 8.02 3.07
N ALA A 84 16.44 7.06 3.71
CA ALA A 84 16.35 5.70 3.22
C ALA A 84 15.65 5.60 1.85
N PHE A 85 14.62 6.42 1.63
CA PHE A 85 13.76 6.41 0.44
C PHE A 85 14.02 7.56 -0.55
N ARG A 86 14.94 8.49 -0.24
CA ARG A 86 15.35 9.53 -1.19
C ARG A 86 16.03 8.90 -2.39
N SER A 87 15.40 9.01 -3.56
CA SER A 87 15.88 8.37 -4.78
C SER A 87 15.32 9.01 -6.05
N ASP A 88 16.17 9.13 -7.06
CA ASP A 88 15.80 9.50 -8.45
C ASP A 88 15.34 8.29 -9.27
N MET A 89 15.15 7.14 -8.59
CA MET A 89 14.67 5.91 -9.21
C MET A 89 13.38 6.18 -9.98
N GLN A 90 13.36 5.69 -11.21
CA GLN A 90 12.24 5.80 -12.12
C GLN A 90 11.25 4.66 -11.88
N PRO A 91 9.95 4.87 -12.13
CA PRO A 91 8.96 3.80 -12.06
C PRO A 91 9.38 2.56 -12.87
N THR A 92 9.12 1.36 -12.37
CA THR A 92 9.41 0.13 -13.13
C THR A 92 8.40 -0.09 -14.26
N ALA A 93 8.61 -1.12 -15.09
CA ALA A 93 7.65 -1.49 -16.14
C ALA A 93 6.25 -1.80 -15.56
N LEU A 94 6.18 -2.45 -14.39
CA LEU A 94 4.92 -2.69 -13.69
C LEU A 94 4.21 -1.38 -13.35
N HIS A 95 4.92 -0.42 -12.73
CA HIS A 95 4.33 0.85 -12.34
C HIS A 95 3.75 1.62 -13.55
N ARG A 96 4.51 1.68 -14.64
CA ARG A 96 4.05 2.30 -15.90
C ARG A 96 2.84 1.58 -16.48
N PHE A 97 2.85 0.25 -16.47
CA PHE A 97 1.72 -0.55 -16.93
C PHE A 97 0.45 -0.27 -16.12
N LEU A 98 0.54 -0.25 -14.79
CA LEU A 98 -0.61 0.06 -13.91
C LEU A 98 -1.14 1.47 -14.19
N ALA A 99 -0.27 2.48 -14.24
CA ALA A 99 -0.66 3.87 -14.50
C ALA A 99 -1.35 4.06 -15.87
N ALA A 100 -0.96 3.27 -16.87
CA ALA A 100 -1.52 3.30 -18.22
C ALA A 100 -2.93 2.66 -18.32
N GLN A 101 -3.41 1.97 -17.28
CA GLN A 101 -4.71 1.31 -17.34
C GLN A 101 -5.85 2.33 -17.29
N PRO A 102 -6.73 2.39 -18.29
CA PRO A 102 -7.79 3.39 -18.33
C PRO A 102 -8.77 3.23 -17.16
N LYS A 103 -9.08 1.99 -16.79
CA LYS A 103 -10.07 1.65 -15.75
C LYS A 103 -9.44 1.30 -14.40
N LEU A 104 -8.30 1.87 -14.02
CA LEU A 104 -7.69 1.65 -12.70
C LEU A 104 -8.41 2.53 -11.65
N PRO A 105 -9.26 1.96 -10.75
CA PRO A 105 -10.00 2.79 -9.81
C PRO A 105 -9.20 3.08 -8.53
N LEU A 106 -8.38 2.12 -8.10
CA LEU A 106 -7.61 2.17 -6.87
C LEU A 106 -6.30 1.42 -7.08
N TRP A 107 -5.20 2.00 -6.61
CA TRP A 107 -3.91 1.35 -6.45
C TRP A 107 -3.51 1.45 -4.98
N VAL A 108 -3.29 0.31 -4.33
CA VAL A 108 -2.75 0.27 -2.97
C VAL A 108 -1.24 0.06 -3.02
N ASN A 109 -0.46 1.02 -2.52
CA ASN A 109 0.99 0.90 -2.37
C ASN A 109 1.35 0.79 -0.88
N ALA A 110 1.50 -0.44 -0.39
CA ALA A 110 1.82 -0.74 1.00
C ALA A 110 3.33 -0.68 1.25
N TRP A 111 3.96 0.41 0.82
CA TRP A 111 5.37 0.70 1.04
C TRP A 111 5.64 2.20 0.94
N TYR A 112 6.84 2.63 1.32
CA TYR A 112 7.15 4.04 1.56
C TYR A 112 7.79 4.78 0.37
N ASP A 113 8.01 4.11 -0.76
CA ASP A 113 8.56 4.74 -1.96
C ASP A 113 7.54 5.65 -2.67
N ASP A 114 8.02 6.41 -3.65
CA ASP A 114 7.24 7.37 -4.44
C ASP A 114 7.02 6.93 -5.90
N LEU A 115 7.34 5.68 -6.26
CA LEU A 115 7.32 5.24 -7.66
C LEU A 115 5.90 5.18 -8.23
N ALA A 116 4.92 4.82 -7.40
CA ALA A 116 3.51 4.86 -7.79
C ALA A 116 3.05 6.29 -8.13
N MET A 117 3.44 7.27 -7.31
CA MET A 117 3.16 8.70 -7.56
C MET A 117 3.84 9.17 -8.84
N LYS A 118 5.13 8.87 -9.01
CA LYS A 118 5.89 9.19 -10.24
C LYS A 118 5.27 8.58 -11.49
N ALA A 119 4.73 7.36 -11.41
CA ALA A 119 4.11 6.70 -12.55
C ALA A 119 2.77 7.34 -12.94
N LEU A 120 2.00 7.80 -11.94
CA LEU A 120 0.71 8.45 -12.14
C LEU A 120 0.83 9.92 -12.54
N ALA A 121 2.01 10.54 -12.48
CA ALA A 121 2.22 11.95 -12.81
C ALA A 121 1.68 12.37 -14.19
N GLY A 122 1.65 11.46 -15.18
CA GLY A 122 1.10 11.72 -16.52
C GLY A 122 -0.41 11.48 -16.66
N ARG A 123 -1.08 11.01 -15.60
CA ARG A 123 -2.51 10.70 -15.59
C ARG A 123 -3.32 11.93 -15.18
N ALA A 124 -4.48 12.13 -15.79
CA ALA A 124 -5.47 13.12 -15.35
C ALA A 124 -6.40 12.53 -14.29
N ASP A 125 -7.03 13.38 -13.48
CA ASP A 125 -8.12 13.02 -12.57
C ASP A 125 -7.78 11.88 -11.59
N TRP A 126 -6.70 12.07 -10.83
CA TRP A 126 -6.30 11.17 -9.76
C TRP A 126 -5.82 11.96 -8.53
N GLY A 127 -5.79 11.29 -7.39
CA GLY A 127 -5.21 11.81 -6.17
C GLY A 127 -4.78 10.69 -5.22
N MET A 128 -4.36 11.06 -4.03
CA MET A 128 -3.69 10.18 -3.08
C MET A 128 -4.36 10.25 -1.71
N ALA A 129 -4.39 9.12 -1.00
CA ALA A 129 -4.65 9.05 0.43
C ALA A 129 -3.44 8.40 1.10
N GLN A 130 -2.83 9.09 2.08
CA GLN A 130 -1.66 8.60 2.80
C GLN A 130 -1.99 8.38 4.27
N GLY A 131 -1.64 7.21 4.80
CA GLY A 131 -1.67 6.95 6.24
C GLY A 131 -0.78 7.91 7.01
N VAL A 132 -1.27 8.40 8.15
CA VAL A 132 -0.55 9.33 9.01
C VAL A 132 -0.57 8.86 10.47
N SER A 133 0.51 9.14 11.20
CA SER A 133 0.63 8.78 12.61
C SER A 133 -0.32 9.62 13.47
N GLN A 134 -1.04 8.98 14.39
CA GLN A 134 -1.83 9.68 15.42
C GLN A 134 -0.95 10.55 16.33
N THR A 135 0.33 10.23 16.44
CA THR A 135 1.28 11.03 17.25
C THR A 135 1.56 12.39 16.60
N GLU A 136 1.54 12.46 15.27
CA GLU A 136 1.80 13.69 14.50
C GLU A 136 0.50 14.37 14.05
N HIS A 137 -0.57 13.59 13.83
CA HIS A 137 -1.84 14.03 13.22
C HIS A 137 -3.05 13.50 14.00
N PHE A 138 -3.12 13.83 15.29
CA PHE A 138 -4.19 13.37 16.17
C PHE A 138 -5.60 13.59 15.58
N GLY A 139 -6.41 12.54 15.59
CA GLY A 139 -7.78 12.55 15.07
C GLY A 139 -7.89 12.37 13.55
N ARG A 140 -6.76 12.20 12.83
CA ARG A 140 -6.73 11.93 11.40
C ARG A 140 -5.98 10.64 11.11
N TRP A 141 -6.59 9.74 10.34
CA TRP A 141 -5.93 8.49 9.92
C TRP A 141 -5.23 8.60 8.58
N VAL A 142 -5.71 9.51 7.74
CA VAL A 142 -5.11 9.80 6.45
C VAL A 142 -5.07 11.29 6.16
N HIS A 143 -4.14 11.68 5.29
CA HIS A 143 -4.18 12.93 4.56
C HIS A 143 -4.39 12.68 3.07
N TYR A 144 -5.10 13.60 2.41
CA TYR A 144 -5.37 13.53 0.98
C TYR A 144 -4.52 14.53 0.20
N PHE A 145 -3.97 14.10 -0.93
CA PHE A 145 -3.14 14.94 -1.79
C PHE A 145 -3.61 14.89 -3.23
N ARG A 146 -3.57 16.03 -3.92
CA ARG A 146 -3.82 16.13 -5.35
C ARG A 146 -2.64 15.55 -6.15
N ALA A 147 -2.84 15.38 -7.45
CA ALA A 147 -1.83 14.88 -8.38
C ALA A 147 -0.50 15.68 -8.36
N ASP A 148 -0.54 16.97 -8.05
CA ASP A 148 0.63 17.85 -7.93
C ASP A 148 1.31 17.79 -6.55
N GLY A 149 0.78 16.96 -5.64
CA GLY A 149 1.26 16.83 -4.27
C GLY A 149 0.69 17.86 -3.30
N ALA A 150 -0.20 18.76 -3.74
CA ALA A 150 -0.85 19.72 -2.85
C ALA A 150 -1.81 19.02 -1.89
N LEU A 151 -1.74 19.37 -0.60
CA LEU A 151 -2.66 18.87 0.41
C LEU A 151 -4.10 19.33 0.08
N VAL A 152 -5.05 18.39 0.11
CA VAL A 152 -6.47 18.69 0.07
C VAL A 152 -6.89 19.12 1.47
N PRO A 153 -7.44 20.34 1.66
CA PRO A 153 -7.94 20.76 2.95
C PRO A 153 -9.04 19.80 3.43
N GLU A 154 -8.96 19.44 4.70
CA GLU A 154 -9.93 18.58 5.36
C GLU A 154 -10.53 19.34 6.54
N ASP A 155 -11.81 19.13 6.80
CA ASP A 155 -12.47 19.69 7.98
C ASP A 155 -11.78 19.21 9.26
N THR A 156 -11.86 20.03 10.31
CA THR A 156 -11.32 19.69 11.62
C THR A 156 -12.09 18.50 12.21
N PRO A 157 -11.42 17.43 12.65
CA PRO A 157 -12.10 16.34 13.34
C PRO A 157 -12.78 16.90 14.61
N SER A 158 -14.08 16.67 14.76
CA SER A 158 -14.80 17.02 16.01
C SER A 158 -14.75 15.83 16.96
N ILE A 159 -14.26 16.06 18.18
CA ILE A 159 -14.26 15.08 19.28
C ILE A 159 -15.61 15.10 20.03
N VAL A 160 -16.48 16.08 19.75
CA VAL A 160 -17.77 16.23 20.43
C VAL A 160 -18.86 15.55 19.60
N ALA A 161 -19.35 14.42 20.09
CA ALA A 161 -20.59 13.81 19.65
C ALA A 161 -21.77 14.66 20.15
N GLU A 162 -22.10 15.74 19.45
CA GLU A 162 -23.45 16.29 19.51
C GLU A 162 -24.42 15.22 18.94
N PRO A 163 -25.59 14.93 19.55
CA PRO A 163 -26.36 13.71 19.30
C PRO A 163 -26.98 13.55 17.89
N ALA A 164 -26.60 14.35 16.90
CA ALA A 164 -27.25 14.38 15.60
C ALA A 164 -26.31 14.33 14.37
N GLU A 165 -25.10 14.91 14.37
CA GLU A 165 -24.39 15.10 13.09
C GLU A 165 -22.86 15.08 13.23
N MET A 166 -22.26 13.92 12.95
CA MET A 166 -20.97 13.64 12.29
C MET A 166 -20.37 12.34 12.85
N PRO A 167 -19.79 11.46 12.00
CA PRO A 167 -19.05 10.30 12.49
C PRO A 167 -17.85 10.76 13.35
N LEU A 168 -17.34 9.89 14.22
CA LEU A 168 -16.18 10.15 15.12
C LEU A 168 -14.91 10.70 14.40
N PHE A 169 -14.89 10.73 13.07
CA PHE A 169 -13.75 11.08 12.23
C PHE A 169 -14.20 11.94 11.05
N ALA A 170 -13.32 12.82 10.56
CA ALA A 170 -13.64 13.71 9.44
C ALA A 170 -14.03 12.89 8.19
N PRO A 171 -15.14 13.22 7.50
CA PRO A 171 -15.50 12.57 6.25
C PRO A 171 -14.42 12.83 5.19
N ALA A 172 -14.30 11.93 4.22
CA ALA A 172 -13.38 12.16 3.11
C ALA A 172 -13.81 13.42 2.33
N PRO A 173 -12.86 14.30 1.92
CA PRO A 173 -13.20 15.46 1.11
C PRO A 173 -13.95 15.05 -0.16
N ALA A 174 -14.94 15.85 -0.57
CA ALA A 174 -15.71 15.59 -1.79
C ALA A 174 -14.83 15.44 -3.03
N GLU A 175 -13.73 16.19 -3.08
CA GLU A 175 -12.71 16.08 -4.14
C GLU A 175 -12.08 14.67 -4.18
N ALA A 176 -11.70 14.11 -3.03
CA ALA A 176 -11.11 12.78 -2.94
C ALA A 176 -12.08 11.67 -3.37
N ALA A 177 -13.38 11.87 -3.15
CA ALA A 177 -14.42 10.95 -3.60
C ALA A 177 -14.71 11.03 -5.10
N ALA A 178 -14.30 12.11 -5.79
CA ALA A 178 -14.58 12.36 -7.19
C ALA A 178 -13.49 11.83 -8.15
N TRP A 179 -12.28 11.56 -7.66
CA TRP A 179 -11.16 11.10 -8.50
C TRP A 179 -11.45 9.77 -9.17
N SER A 180 -11.16 9.69 -10.48
CA SER A 180 -11.26 8.44 -11.23
C SER A 180 -10.26 7.36 -10.77
N THR A 181 -9.13 7.78 -10.22
CA THR A 181 -8.08 6.90 -9.70
C THR A 181 -7.58 7.41 -8.34
N LEU A 182 -7.60 6.53 -7.34
CA LEU A 182 -7.03 6.80 -6.03
C LEU A 182 -5.76 5.98 -5.82
N LEU A 183 -4.65 6.64 -5.46
CA LEU A 183 -3.46 5.99 -4.91
C LEU A 183 -3.59 5.97 -3.39
N TYR A 184 -3.75 4.78 -2.81
CA TYR A 184 -3.79 4.61 -1.36
C TYR A 184 -2.45 4.08 -0.84
N GLN A 185 -1.84 4.82 0.07
CA GLN A 185 -0.57 4.50 0.72
C GLN A 185 -0.82 4.26 2.22
N PRO A 186 -1.27 3.06 2.62
CA PRO A 186 -1.74 2.80 3.99
C PRO A 186 -0.68 3.03 5.06
N LEU A 187 0.61 2.90 4.72
CA LEU A 187 1.73 3.10 5.65
C LEU A 187 2.34 4.51 5.56
N GLY A 188 1.77 5.37 4.71
CA GLY A 188 2.40 6.63 4.29
C GLY A 188 3.43 6.43 3.17
N SER A 189 4.19 7.48 2.87
CA SER A 189 5.22 7.50 1.82
C SER A 189 6.16 8.69 1.98
N VAL A 190 7.36 8.58 1.38
CA VAL A 190 8.39 9.62 1.37
C VAL A 190 7.93 10.92 0.69
N ALA A 191 6.98 10.85 -0.25
CA ALA A 191 6.44 12.00 -0.96
C ALA A 191 4.91 11.98 -0.98
N PRO A 192 4.22 13.14 -0.95
CA PRO A 192 4.80 14.49 -0.97
C PRO A 192 5.21 15.02 0.41
N ALA A 193 4.67 14.46 1.50
CA ALA A 193 4.79 15.03 2.84
C ALA A 193 5.71 14.28 3.81
N ALA A 194 6.28 13.14 3.39
CA ALA A 194 7.09 12.26 4.25
C ALA A 194 6.33 11.77 5.50
N ASN A 195 5.08 11.34 5.29
CA ASN A 195 4.26 10.71 6.32
C ASN A 195 4.66 9.24 6.45
N PHE A 196 4.86 8.75 7.66
CA PHE A 196 5.25 7.35 7.91
C PHE A 196 4.47 6.75 9.07
N LEU A 197 3.94 5.56 8.90
CA LEU A 197 3.57 4.66 9.98
C LEU A 197 4.63 3.57 10.04
N VAL A 198 5.50 3.59 11.04
CA VAL A 198 6.67 2.69 11.06
C VAL A 198 7.05 2.17 12.44
N SER A 199 6.75 2.89 13.53
CA SER A 199 7.05 2.45 14.89
C SER A 199 5.99 1.49 15.45
N ASP A 200 6.31 0.78 16.53
CA ASP A 200 5.32 -0.05 17.24
C ASP A 200 4.12 0.80 17.71
N SER A 201 4.36 2.02 18.21
CA SER A 201 3.31 2.96 18.63
C SER A 201 2.38 3.33 17.47
N ASP A 202 2.93 3.65 16.30
CA ASP A 202 2.14 3.95 15.09
C ASP A 202 1.18 2.80 14.76
N PHE A 203 1.68 1.56 14.81
CA PHE A 203 0.86 0.40 14.47
C PHE A 203 -0.13 0.04 15.57
N VAL A 204 0.21 0.19 16.86
CA VAL A 204 -0.74 -0.06 17.96
C VAL A 204 -2.01 0.78 17.78
N GLU A 205 -1.87 2.08 17.49
CA GLU A 205 -3.00 2.99 17.24
C GLU A 205 -3.87 2.54 16.05
N VAL A 206 -3.24 2.12 14.94
CA VAL A 206 -3.99 1.61 13.79
C VAL A 206 -4.69 0.30 14.15
N LEU A 207 -4.02 -0.61 14.85
CA LEU A 207 -4.50 -1.95 15.14
C LEU A 207 -5.73 -1.95 16.07
N THR A 208 -5.86 -0.97 16.96
CA THR A 208 -7.04 -0.85 17.85
C THR A 208 -8.30 -0.46 17.10
N GLU A 209 -8.18 0.25 15.97
CA GLU A 209 -9.30 0.85 15.24
C GLU A 209 -9.59 0.17 13.88
N ILE A 210 -8.60 -0.51 13.31
CA ILE A 210 -8.71 -1.06 11.94
C ILE A 210 -9.71 -2.20 11.80
N ASP A 211 -10.06 -2.89 12.90
CA ASP A 211 -11.08 -3.95 12.86
C ASP A 211 -12.49 -3.42 12.57
N ILE A 212 -12.79 -2.19 13.01
CA ILE A 212 -14.02 -1.46 12.66
C ILE A 212 -13.86 -0.60 11.39
N GLN A 213 -12.72 -0.72 10.70
CA GLN A 213 -12.38 -0.10 9.41
C GLN A 213 -12.12 1.40 9.44
N THR A 214 -12.00 2.00 10.63
CA THR A 214 -11.82 3.45 10.78
C THR A 214 -10.57 4.00 10.06
N PRO A 215 -9.37 3.40 10.16
CA PRO A 215 -8.18 3.92 9.50
C PRO A 215 -8.20 3.75 7.98
N LEU A 216 -9.19 3.05 7.43
CA LEU A 216 -9.33 2.85 5.99
C LEU A 216 -10.19 3.97 5.39
N PRO A 217 -9.66 4.76 4.43
CA PRO A 217 -10.39 5.89 3.85
C PRO A 217 -11.73 5.48 3.24
N GLU A 218 -12.78 6.28 3.46
CA GLU A 218 -14.12 6.02 2.91
C GLU A 218 -14.12 5.78 1.38
N PRO A 219 -13.38 6.54 0.55
CA PRO A 219 -13.29 6.25 -0.89
C PRO A 219 -12.71 4.86 -1.16
N VAL A 220 -11.71 4.41 -0.39
CA VAL A 220 -11.15 3.05 -0.49
C VAL A 220 -12.21 2.01 -0.14
N GLN A 221 -12.99 2.24 0.93
CA GLN A 221 -14.06 1.34 1.34
C GLN A 221 -15.15 1.20 0.27
N LYS A 222 -15.52 2.30 -0.39
CA LYS A 222 -16.49 2.33 -1.49
C LYS A 222 -15.93 1.63 -2.73
N ILE A 223 -14.73 1.99 -3.16
CA ILE A 223 -14.11 1.46 -4.38
C ILE A 223 -13.88 -0.04 -4.28
N ARG A 224 -13.43 -0.58 -3.14
CA ARG A 224 -13.17 -2.03 -3.02
C ARG A 224 -14.41 -2.92 -3.15
N SER A 225 -15.62 -2.38 -2.94
CA SER A 225 -16.83 -3.20 -2.93
C SER A 225 -17.00 -3.98 -4.22
N GLY A 226 -17.17 -5.31 -4.11
CA GLY A 226 -17.30 -6.23 -5.24
C GLY A 226 -16.04 -6.42 -6.09
N ARG A 227 -14.90 -5.80 -5.75
CA ARG A 227 -13.63 -5.91 -6.51
C ARG A 227 -12.70 -6.93 -5.87
N ASN A 228 -11.86 -7.54 -6.70
CA ASN A 228 -10.86 -8.52 -6.29
C ASN A 228 -9.56 -7.80 -5.97
N PHE A 229 -8.71 -8.36 -5.11
CA PHE A 229 -7.34 -7.88 -4.91
C PHE A 229 -6.34 -8.78 -5.64
N LEU A 230 -5.33 -8.15 -6.24
CA LEU A 230 -4.15 -8.81 -6.79
C LEU A 230 -2.91 -8.31 -6.02
N PHE A 231 -2.39 -9.19 -5.17
CA PHE A 231 -1.23 -8.90 -4.33
C PHE A 231 0.07 -9.23 -5.08
N LEU A 232 0.94 -8.23 -5.20
CA LEU A 232 2.23 -8.31 -5.90
C LEU A 232 3.34 -7.88 -4.93
N GLY A 233 4.42 -8.64 -4.85
CA GLY A 233 5.53 -8.33 -3.94
C GLY A 233 5.17 -8.36 -2.45
N CYS A 234 4.07 -9.01 -2.09
CA CYS A 234 3.59 -9.14 -0.72
C CYS A 234 3.95 -10.52 -0.19
N ARG A 235 4.89 -10.63 0.75
CA ARG A 235 5.28 -11.93 1.31
C ARG A 235 4.27 -12.49 2.31
N PHE A 236 3.57 -11.61 3.04
CA PHE A 236 2.71 -11.99 4.17
C PHE A 236 3.44 -12.75 5.30
N ALA A 237 4.75 -12.53 5.42
CA ALA A 237 5.58 -13.16 6.44
C ALA A 237 5.15 -12.69 7.84
N GLU A 238 4.95 -11.38 7.99
CA GLU A 238 4.62 -10.79 9.26
C GLU A 238 3.11 -10.79 9.53
N GLN A 239 2.73 -10.76 10.81
CA GLN A 239 1.32 -10.65 11.20
C GLN A 239 0.72 -9.32 10.75
N LEU A 240 1.51 -8.24 10.77
CA LEU A 240 1.09 -6.91 10.40
C LEU A 240 0.66 -6.84 8.92
N ASP A 241 1.47 -7.39 8.01
CA ASP A 241 1.16 -7.47 6.57
C ASP A 241 -0.18 -8.15 6.31
N ARG A 242 -0.40 -9.30 6.97
CA ARG A 242 -1.62 -10.09 6.86
C ARG A 242 -2.83 -9.35 7.43
N LEU A 243 -2.62 -8.56 8.48
CA LEU A 243 -3.68 -7.80 9.09
C LEU A 243 -4.15 -6.68 8.16
N PHE A 244 -3.26 -5.85 7.62
CA PHE A 244 -3.64 -4.83 6.65
C PHE A 244 -4.36 -5.42 5.43
N ALA A 245 -3.81 -6.50 4.86
CA ALA A 245 -4.44 -7.21 3.75
C ALA A 245 -5.84 -7.72 4.10
N ARG A 246 -6.01 -8.37 5.27
CA ARG A 246 -7.32 -8.83 5.75
C ARG A 246 -8.32 -7.68 5.85
N GLN A 247 -7.91 -6.56 6.47
CA GLN A 247 -8.83 -5.45 6.73
C GLN A 247 -9.23 -4.72 5.45
N ILE A 248 -8.31 -4.57 4.50
CA ILE A 248 -8.63 -3.94 3.22
C ILE A 248 -9.50 -4.84 2.33
N MET A 249 -9.39 -6.18 2.43
CA MET A 249 -10.24 -7.11 1.68
C MET A 249 -11.66 -7.25 2.25
N LYS A 250 -11.89 -7.00 3.55
CA LYS A 250 -13.23 -7.07 4.14
C LYS A 250 -14.24 -6.26 3.31
N ARG A 251 -15.38 -6.87 2.96
CA ARG A 251 -16.46 -6.28 2.14
C ARG A 251 -16.06 -5.97 0.68
N SER A 252 -14.98 -6.56 0.18
CA SER A 252 -14.65 -6.60 -1.25
C SER A 252 -15.27 -7.84 -1.92
N SER A 253 -14.68 -8.37 -2.99
CA SER A 253 -15.02 -9.69 -3.53
C SER A 253 -14.68 -10.80 -2.53
N ASP A 254 -15.27 -11.97 -2.76
CA ASP A 254 -14.95 -13.23 -2.09
C ASP A 254 -13.66 -13.89 -2.60
N ARG A 255 -13.05 -13.44 -3.71
CA ARG A 255 -11.91 -14.10 -4.35
C ARG A 255 -10.77 -13.14 -4.67
N HIS A 256 -9.54 -13.57 -4.40
CA HIS A 256 -8.33 -12.76 -4.57
C HIS A 256 -7.16 -13.59 -5.12
N TRP A 257 -6.06 -12.92 -5.49
CA TRP A 257 -4.86 -13.58 -6.00
C TRP A 257 -3.59 -12.98 -5.40
N ALA A 258 -2.57 -13.80 -5.20
CA ALA A 258 -1.24 -13.34 -4.78
C ALA A 258 -0.14 -14.04 -5.56
N VAL A 259 0.79 -13.26 -6.11
CA VAL A 259 2.00 -13.78 -6.75
C VAL A 259 3.05 -14.07 -5.68
N LEU A 260 3.28 -15.36 -5.44
CA LEU A 260 4.14 -15.87 -4.37
C LEU A 260 4.95 -17.06 -4.92
N PRO A 261 6.16 -16.80 -5.47
CA PRO A 261 7.00 -17.85 -6.05
C PRO A 261 7.62 -18.77 -5.01
N ASP A 262 7.92 -18.25 -3.82
CA ASP A 262 8.62 -19.02 -2.80
C ASP A 262 7.68 -19.95 -2.03
N PRO A 263 8.19 -21.09 -1.51
CA PRO A 263 7.42 -21.99 -0.65
C PRO A 263 6.72 -21.25 0.50
N LEU A 264 5.47 -21.61 0.75
CA LEU A 264 4.68 -20.99 1.81
C LEU A 264 5.10 -21.55 3.17
N THR A 265 5.18 -20.66 4.17
CA THR A 265 5.13 -21.08 5.57
C THR A 265 3.72 -21.56 5.94
N LYS A 266 3.60 -22.29 7.05
CA LYS A 266 2.29 -22.72 7.58
C LYS A 266 1.34 -21.53 7.80
N ASN A 267 1.88 -20.41 8.26
CA ASN A 267 1.12 -19.20 8.58
C ASN A 267 0.65 -18.45 7.33
N GLU A 268 1.47 -18.42 6.29
CA GLU A 268 1.10 -17.86 4.99
C GLU A 268 0.03 -18.73 4.31
N ALA A 269 0.23 -20.05 4.24
CA ALA A 269 -0.73 -20.98 3.65
C ALA A 269 -2.11 -20.88 4.31
N LYS A 270 -2.14 -20.89 5.65
CA LYS A 270 -3.37 -20.70 6.43
C LYS A 270 -4.04 -19.35 6.12
N PHE A 271 -3.27 -18.28 6.01
CA PHE A 271 -3.81 -16.96 5.67
C PHE A 271 -4.43 -16.92 4.27
N LEU A 272 -3.76 -17.51 3.27
CA LEU A 272 -4.30 -17.56 1.91
C LEU A 272 -5.61 -18.35 1.84
N GLU A 273 -5.69 -19.49 2.54
CA GLU A 273 -6.90 -20.31 2.64
C GLU A 273 -8.04 -19.55 3.33
N GLU A 274 -7.79 -18.97 4.51
CA GLU A 274 -8.78 -18.22 5.29
C GLU A 274 -9.36 -17.02 4.53
N GLN A 275 -8.58 -16.41 3.63
CA GLN A 275 -8.96 -15.21 2.90
C GLN A 275 -9.34 -15.47 1.43
N ASN A 276 -9.44 -16.74 1.03
CA ASN A 276 -9.71 -17.16 -0.35
C ASN A 276 -8.78 -16.49 -1.39
N ILE A 277 -7.50 -16.44 -1.07
CA ILE A 277 -6.46 -15.92 -1.95
C ILE A 277 -5.84 -17.09 -2.72
N THR A 278 -6.02 -17.10 -4.03
CA THR A 278 -5.36 -18.07 -4.90
C THR A 278 -3.88 -17.71 -5.08
N ARG A 279 -2.99 -18.61 -4.66
CA ARG A 279 -1.55 -18.48 -4.91
C ARG A 279 -1.25 -18.64 -6.40
N ILE A 280 -0.48 -17.70 -6.93
CA ILE A 280 0.14 -17.77 -8.25
C ILE A 280 1.62 -18.07 -8.02
N ASP A 281 1.96 -19.34 -8.25
CA ASP A 281 3.33 -19.85 -8.14
C ASP A 281 4.10 -19.58 -9.44
N LEU A 282 4.51 -18.32 -9.62
CA LEU A 282 5.31 -17.84 -10.74
C LEU A 282 6.27 -16.75 -10.26
N PRO A 283 7.45 -16.62 -10.89
CA PRO A 283 8.31 -15.46 -10.69
C PRO A 283 7.54 -14.16 -10.95
N LEU A 284 7.74 -13.17 -10.07
CA LEU A 284 7.00 -11.90 -10.15
C LEU A 284 7.25 -11.18 -11.48
N SER A 285 8.48 -11.22 -12.00
CA SER A 285 8.87 -10.64 -13.29
C SER A 285 8.12 -11.28 -14.46
N GLU A 286 8.01 -12.60 -14.48
CA GLU A 286 7.29 -13.34 -15.52
C GLU A 286 5.80 -13.03 -15.50
N PHE A 287 5.19 -13.03 -14.31
CA PHE A 287 3.77 -12.68 -14.16
C PHE A 287 3.50 -11.25 -14.64
N CYS A 288 4.32 -10.28 -14.22
CA CYS A 288 4.15 -8.89 -14.62
C CYS A 288 4.34 -8.70 -16.13
N ALA A 289 5.32 -9.37 -16.74
CA ALA A 289 5.54 -9.33 -18.18
C ALA A 289 4.33 -9.88 -18.95
N ALA A 290 3.79 -11.02 -18.52
CA ALA A 290 2.60 -11.61 -19.15
C ALA A 290 1.34 -10.74 -18.97
N LEU A 291 1.19 -10.09 -17.80
CA LEU A 291 0.06 -9.22 -17.52
C LEU A 291 0.09 -7.98 -18.41
N ALA A 292 1.28 -7.45 -18.69
CA ALA A 292 1.51 -6.26 -19.48
C ALA A 292 1.37 -6.45 -21.00
N GLN A 293 1.42 -7.70 -21.49
CA GLN A 293 1.19 -7.98 -22.91
C GLN A 293 -0.25 -7.60 -23.31
N PRO A 294 -0.50 -7.09 -24.53
CA PRO A 294 -1.86 -6.90 -25.03
C PRO A 294 -2.62 -8.24 -24.99
N GLN A 295 -3.95 -8.22 -24.84
CA GLN A 295 -4.72 -9.41 -25.22
C GLN A 295 -4.72 -9.51 -26.75
N PRO A 296 -4.53 -10.71 -27.34
CA PRO A 296 -4.75 -10.88 -28.76
C PRO A 296 -6.18 -10.43 -29.10
N GLU A 297 -6.36 -9.65 -30.16
CA GLU A 297 -7.69 -9.32 -30.65
C GLU A 297 -8.46 -10.63 -30.91
N PRO A 298 -9.74 -10.72 -30.52
CA PRO A 298 -10.55 -11.85 -30.90
C PRO A 298 -10.54 -11.92 -32.42
N ALA A 299 -10.11 -13.06 -32.97
CA ALA A 299 -10.12 -13.28 -34.41
C ALA A 299 -11.54 -12.98 -34.92
N THR A 300 -11.66 -11.92 -35.71
CA THR A 300 -12.89 -11.63 -36.48
C THR A 300 -13.16 -12.83 -37.37
N ALA A 301 -14.20 -13.57 -37.03
CA ALA A 301 -14.78 -14.62 -37.85
C ALA A 301 -15.60 -14.01 -39.00
#